data_AF-A0A1J3IPH9-F1
#
_entry.id   AF-A0A1J3IPH9-F1
#
_cell.length_a   1.000
_cell.length_b   1.000
_cell.length_c   1.000
_cell.angle_alpha   90.00
_cell.angle_beta   90.00
_cell.angle_gamma   90.00
#
_symmetry.space_group_name_H-M   'P 1'
#
loop_
_entity.id
_entity.type
_entity.pdbx_description
1 polymer ?
#
loop_
_entity_poly.entity_id
_entity_poly.type
_entity_poly.pdbx_seq_one_letter_code
_entity_poly.pdbx_strand_id
1 'polypeptide(L)'
;RFWKIIYRTRQLLLTNILEALIVGLVLGTIYLNIGIGKEGIEKRFGLFAFTLTFLLSSTTQTLPIFIDERPILLRETSSGLYRLSSHILANTLVFLPYLLLIAIIYSVSLYFLVGLCP
;
A
#
# COMPACT_ATOMS: atom_id res chain seq x y z
N ARG A 1 10.93 -10.04 18.03
CA ARG A 1 11.28 -10.93 16.89
C ARG A 1 10.73 -10.37 15.58
N PHE A 2 9.43 -10.06 15.52
CA PHE A 2 8.75 -9.41 14.39
C PHE A 2 9.42 -8.13 13.86
N TRP A 3 9.88 -7.22 14.72
CA TRP A 3 10.53 -5.97 14.28
C TRP A 3 11.87 -6.20 13.53
N LYS A 4 12.62 -7.24 13.89
CA LYS A 4 13.84 -7.65 13.16
C LYS A 4 13.50 -8.35 11.83
N ILE A 5 12.36 -9.03 11.74
CA ILE A 5 11.85 -9.63 10.50
C ILE A 5 11.39 -8.52 9.54
N ILE A 6 10.66 -7.52 10.04
CA ILE A 6 10.33 -6.27 9.32
C ILE A 6 11.58 -5.57 8.76
N TYR A 7 12.67 -5.55 9.51
CA TYR A 7 13.92 -4.91 9.09
C TYR A 7 14.61 -5.67 7.95
N ARG A 8 14.43 -7.00 7.87
CA ARG A 8 14.96 -7.85 6.80
C ARG A 8 14.11 -7.75 5.52
N THR A 9 12.81 -7.49 5.67
CA THR A 9 11.85 -7.19 4.58
C THR A 9 12.02 -5.76 4.02
N ARG A 10 12.96 -4.95 4.53
CA ARG A 10 13.22 -3.58 4.03
C ARG A 10 13.43 -3.49 2.53
N GLN A 11 14.00 -4.50 1.88
CA GLN A 11 14.16 -4.50 0.42
C GLN A 11 12.81 -4.44 -0.30
N LEU A 12 11.80 -5.19 0.18
CA LEU A 12 10.44 -5.16 -0.37
C LEU A 12 9.72 -3.84 -0.05
N LEU A 13 9.92 -3.30 1.15
CA LEU A 13 9.36 -1.99 1.53
C LEU A 13 9.91 -0.88 0.63
N LEU A 14 11.22 -0.90 0.36
CA LEU A 14 11.88 0.08 -0.49
C LEU A 14 11.42 -0.02 -1.95
N THR A 15 11.24 -1.22 -2.50
CA THR A 15 10.68 -1.37 -3.87
C THR A 15 9.24 -0.89 -3.95
N ASN A 16 8.40 -1.19 -2.96
CA ASN A 16 7.01 -0.70 -2.94
C ASN A 16 6.94 0.83 -2.82
N ILE A 17 7.82 1.43 -2.01
CA ILE A 17 7.90 2.90 -1.89
C ILE A 17 8.37 3.52 -3.21
N LEU A 18 9.39 2.95 -3.86
CA LEU A 18 9.86 3.40 -5.18
C LEU A 18 8.77 3.26 -6.25
N GLU A 19 8.07 2.12 -6.27
CA GLU A 19 6.95 1.89 -7.20
C GLU A 19 5.83 2.90 -6.97
N ALA A 20 5.41 3.12 -5.72
CA ALA A 20 4.38 4.10 -5.38
C ALA A 20 4.77 5.52 -5.81
N LEU A 21 6.05 5.88 -5.68
CA LEU A 21 6.57 7.18 -6.08
C LEU A 21 6.61 7.32 -7.61
N ILE A 22 7.07 6.30 -8.34
CA ILE A 22 7.10 6.28 -9.81
C ILE A 22 5.68 6.32 -10.38
N VAL A 23 4.78 5.48 -9.89
CA VAL A 23 3.38 5.42 -10.35
C VAL A 23 2.65 6.72 -10.02
N GLY A 24 2.89 7.28 -8.83
CA GLY A 24 2.38 8.60 -8.44
C GLY A 24 2.89 9.72 -9.35
N LEU A 25 4.17 9.68 -9.73
CA LEU A 25 4.77 10.62 -10.69
C LEU A 25 4.15 10.52 -12.07
N VAL A 26 4.07 9.31 -12.62
CA VAL A 26 3.52 9.07 -13.96
C VAL A 26 2.04 9.48 -14.03
N LEU A 27 1.21 9.03 -13.09
CA LEU A 27 -0.20 9.42 -13.06
C LEU A 27 -0.38 10.92 -12.81
N GLY A 28 0.44 11.50 -11.92
CA GLY A 28 0.44 12.94 -11.67
C GLY A 28 0.74 13.75 -12.94
N THR A 29 1.71 13.33 -13.75
CA THR A 29 2.02 14.00 -15.04
C THR A 29 0.92 13.84 -16.09
N ILE A 30 0.24 12.70 -16.13
CA ILE A 30 -0.85 12.44 -17.09
C ILE A 30 -2.09 13.30 -16.78
N TYR A 31 -2.36 13.53 -15.51
CA TYR A 31 -3.53 14.29 -15.02
C TYR A 31 -3.17 15.71 -14.58
N LEU A 32 -2.14 16.31 -15.20
CA LEU A 32 -1.76 17.71 -14.95
C LEU A 32 -2.92 18.66 -15.29
N ASN A 33 -3.27 19.52 -14.31
CA ASN A 33 -4.18 20.65 -14.47
C ASN A 33 -5.59 20.24 -14.95
N ILE A 34 -6.35 19.55 -14.09
CA ILE A 34 -7.74 19.19 -14.37
C ILE A 34 -8.60 20.46 -14.34
N GLY A 35 -8.93 20.98 -15.53
CA GLY A 35 -9.82 22.13 -15.69
C GLY A 35 -11.21 21.92 -15.07
N ILE A 36 -11.88 23.01 -14.69
CA ILE A 36 -13.14 23.01 -13.91
C ILE A 36 -14.38 22.69 -14.79
N GLY A 37 -14.19 22.32 -16.05
CA GLY A 37 -15.27 22.00 -17.00
C GLY A 37 -15.86 20.60 -16.83
N LYS A 38 -16.88 20.26 -17.64
CA LYS A 38 -17.51 18.93 -17.68
C LYS A 38 -16.50 17.81 -17.96
N GLU A 39 -15.53 18.06 -18.83
CA GLU A 39 -14.43 17.14 -19.14
C GLU A 39 -13.52 16.90 -17.92
N GLY A 40 -13.42 17.87 -17.00
CA GLY A 40 -12.64 17.72 -15.77
C GLY A 40 -13.26 16.76 -14.76
N ILE A 41 -14.58 16.64 -14.74
CA ILE A 41 -15.29 15.70 -13.86
C ILE A 41 -14.97 14.25 -14.26
N GLU A 42 -14.97 13.96 -15.56
CA GLU A 42 -14.62 12.64 -16.08
C GLU A 42 -13.15 12.29 -15.79
N LYS A 43 -12.24 13.26 -15.94
CA LYS A 43 -10.82 13.09 -15.59
C LYS A 43 -10.61 12.81 -14.09
N ARG A 44 -11.36 13.47 -13.20
CA ARG A 44 -11.35 13.17 -11.75
C ARG A 44 -11.84 11.78 -11.44
N PHE A 45 -12.92 11.34 -12.08
CA PHE A 45 -13.46 10.00 -11.87
C PHE A 45 -12.45 8.92 -12.32
N GLY A 46 -11.79 9.14 -13.47
CA GLY A 46 -10.69 8.30 -13.94
C GLY A 46 -9.54 8.24 -12.94
N LEU A 47 -9.14 9.38 -12.37
CA LEU A 47 -8.08 9.45 -11.36
C LEU A 47 -8.40 8.65 -10.10
N PHE A 48 -9.64 8.74 -9.59
CA PHE A 48 -10.09 7.94 -8.46
C PHE A 48 -10.11 6.44 -8.78
N ALA A 49 -10.57 6.06 -9.97
CA ALA A 49 -10.56 4.67 -10.41
C ALA A 49 -9.13 4.10 -10.47
N PHE A 50 -8.18 4.83 -11.06
CA PHE A 50 -6.77 4.42 -11.09
C PHE A 50 -6.15 4.32 -9.70
N THR A 51 -6.46 5.26 -8.81
CA THR A 51 -6.02 5.22 -7.40
C THR A 51 -6.53 3.95 -6.70
N LEU A 52 -7.80 3.61 -6.91
CA LEU A 52 -8.41 2.41 -6.33
C LEU A 52 -7.74 1.14 -6.85
N THR A 53 -7.50 1.06 -8.16
CA THR A 53 -6.79 -0.07 -8.77
C THR A 53 -5.38 -0.21 -8.22
N PHE A 54 -4.64 0.88 -8.06
CA PHE A 54 -3.30 0.87 -7.48
C PHE A 54 -3.31 0.34 -6.03
N LEU A 55 -4.25 0.79 -5.20
CA LEU A 55 -4.43 0.30 -3.83
C LEU A 55 -4.73 -1.21 -3.80
N LEU A 56 -5.56 -1.70 -4.73
CA LEU A 56 -5.89 -3.11 -4.83
C LEU A 56 -4.67 -3.93 -5.25
N SER A 57 -3.91 -3.48 -6.25
CA SER A 57 -2.67 -4.11 -6.69
C SER A 57 -1.63 -4.16 -5.57
N SER A 58 -1.42 -3.06 -4.84
CA SER A 58 -0.50 -3.03 -3.68
C SER A 58 -0.89 -4.06 -2.61
N THR A 59 -2.20 -4.22 -2.34
CA THR A 59 -2.69 -5.26 -1.43
C THR A 59 -2.36 -6.67 -1.95
N THR A 60 -2.55 -6.94 -3.24
CA THR A 60 -2.22 -8.27 -3.81
C THR A 60 -0.73 -8.60 -3.76
N GLN A 61 0.17 -7.61 -3.84
CA GLN A 61 1.62 -7.81 -3.68
C GLN A 61 2.02 -8.25 -2.26
N THR A 62 1.23 -7.86 -1.25
CA THR A 62 1.47 -8.27 0.15
C THR A 62 0.96 -9.67 0.50
N LEU A 63 0.01 -10.19 -0.30
CA LEU A 63 -0.57 -11.53 -0.10
C LEU A 63 0.45 -12.68 -0.10
N PRO A 64 1.40 -12.79 -1.05
CA PRO A 64 2.37 -13.89 -1.06
C PRO A 64 3.29 -13.90 0.17
N ILE A 65 3.59 -12.73 0.75
CA ILE A 65 4.37 -12.59 1.99
C ILE A 65 3.62 -13.28 3.13
N PHE A 66 2.30 -13.08 3.20
CA PHE A 66 1.45 -13.73 4.19
C PHE A 66 1.36 -15.24 4.00
N ILE A 67 1.36 -15.72 2.75
CA ILE A 67 1.37 -17.15 2.43
C ILE A 67 2.68 -17.81 2.86
N ASP A 68 3.82 -17.14 2.69
CA ASP A 68 5.14 -17.65 3.10
C ASP A 68 5.29 -17.77 4.62
N GLU A 69 4.69 -16.85 5.38
CA GLU A 69 4.71 -16.89 6.85
C GLU A 69 3.71 -17.91 7.44
N ARG A 70 2.64 -18.24 6.71
CA ARG A 70 1.57 -19.17 7.14
C ARG A 70 2.06 -20.53 7.68
N PRO A 71 2.98 -21.28 7.03
CA PRO A 71 3.44 -22.58 7.53
C PRO A 71 4.14 -22.49 8.89
N ILE A 72 4.87 -21.39 9.15
CA ILE A 72 5.56 -21.16 10.42
C ILE A 72 4.52 -20.95 11.53
N LEU A 73 3.49 -20.14 11.25
CA LEU A 73 2.39 -19.88 12.19
C LEU A 73 1.61 -21.14 12.56
N LEU A 74 1.36 -22.02 11.59
CA LEU A 74 0.66 -23.29 11.85
C LEU A 74 1.47 -24.20 12.77
N ARG A 75 2.80 -24.19 12.64
CA ARG A 75 3.70 -24.98 13.48
C ARG A 75 3.83 -24.43 14.91
N GLU A 76 3.81 -23.11 15.08
CA GLU A 76 3.79 -22.47 16.40
C GLU A 76 2.42 -22.59 17.09
N THR A 77 1.34 -22.65 16.31
CA THR A 77 -0.01 -22.89 16.83
C THR A 77 -0.19 -24.34 17.30
N SER A 78 0.28 -25.32 16.51
CA SER A 78 0.12 -26.74 16.84
C SER A 78 0.92 -27.17 18.08
N SER A 79 1.95 -26.41 18.44
CA SER A 79 2.73 -26.59 19.68
C SER A 79 2.09 -25.93 20.90
N GLY A 80 0.90 -25.31 20.77
CA GLY A 80 0.12 -24.78 21.90
C GLY A 80 0.70 -23.53 22.57
N LEU A 81 1.76 -22.94 21.99
CA LEU A 81 2.49 -21.81 22.57
C LEU A 81 1.77 -20.46 22.38
N TYR A 82 0.85 -20.35 21.41
CA TYR A 82 0.15 -19.08 21.10
C TYR A 82 -1.32 -19.27 20.71
N ARG A 83 -2.15 -18.30 21.10
CA ARG A 83 -3.57 -18.19 20.74
C ARG A 83 -3.70 -17.44 19.42
N LEU A 84 -4.31 -18.06 18.41
CA LEU A 84 -4.44 -17.54 17.03
C LEU A 84 -4.91 -16.08 16.97
N SER A 85 -5.89 -15.73 17.80
CA SER A 85 -6.50 -14.39 17.81
C SER A 85 -5.52 -13.28 18.19
N SER A 86 -4.63 -13.53 19.15
CA SER A 86 -3.62 -12.54 19.55
C SER A 86 -2.58 -12.34 18.46
N HIS A 87 -2.28 -13.39 17.69
CA HIS A 87 -1.31 -13.31 16.60
C HIS A 87 -1.88 -12.58 15.38
N ILE A 88 -3.16 -12.81 15.05
CA ILE A 88 -3.84 -12.09 13.96
C ILE A 88 -3.91 -10.60 14.29
N LEU A 89 -4.33 -10.24 15.51
CA LEU A 89 -4.39 -8.84 15.95
C LEU A 89 -3.02 -8.15 15.87
N ALA A 90 -1.97 -8.80 16.39
CA ALA A 90 -0.61 -8.26 16.30
C ALA A 90 -0.15 -8.08 14.86
N ASN A 91 -0.46 -9.04 13.97
CA ASN A 91 -0.10 -8.95 12.56
C ASN A 91 -0.85 -7.82 11.84
N THR A 92 -2.17 -7.69 12.06
CA THR A 92 -2.97 -6.59 11.51
C THR A 92 -2.45 -5.24 11.96
N LEU A 93 -2.08 -5.10 13.24
CA LEU A 93 -1.55 -3.84 13.79
C LEU A 93 -0.21 -3.42 13.17
N VAL A 94 0.56 -4.37 12.64
CA VAL A 94 1.85 -4.12 11.97
C VAL A 94 1.65 -3.87 10.48
N PHE A 95 0.70 -4.55 9.82
CA PHE A 95 0.40 -4.34 8.40
C PHE A 95 -0.33 -3.02 8.12
N LEU A 96 -1.22 -2.60 9.02
CA LEU A 96 -2.02 -1.39 8.86
C LEU A 96 -1.17 -0.10 8.70
N PRO A 97 -0.16 0.19 9.55
CA PRO A 97 0.69 1.37 9.38
C PRO A 97 1.55 1.29 8.11
N TYR A 98 1.91 0.08 7.64
CA TYR A 98 2.65 -0.09 6.39
C TYR A 98 1.80 0.29 5.17
N LEU A 99 0.57 -0.20 5.10
CA LEU A 99 -0.36 0.12 4.03
C LEU A 99 -0.70 1.61 4.02
N LEU A 100 -0.91 2.21 5.20
CA LEU A 100 -1.11 3.65 5.35
C LEU A 100 0.08 4.45 4.82
N LEU A 101 1.30 4.05 5.12
CA LEU A 101 2.50 4.78 4.72
C LEU A 101 2.67 4.80 3.20
N ILE A 102 2.41 3.68 2.50
CA ILE A 102 2.41 3.63 1.03
C ILE A 102 1.31 4.51 0.46
N ALA A 103 0.09 4.42 1.01
CA ALA A 103 -1.05 5.22 0.55
C ALA A 103 -0.79 6.73 0.72
N ILE A 104 -0.17 7.14 1.83
CA ILE A 104 0.22 8.54 2.07
C ILE A 104 1.27 8.99 1.06
N ILE A 105 2.33 8.22 0.82
CA ILE A 105 3.39 8.58 -0.15
C ILE A 105 2.81 8.75 -1.56
N TYR A 106 1.96 7.80 -1.97
CA TYR A 106 1.27 7.85 -3.26
C TYR A 106 0.34 9.08 -3.34
N SER A 107 -0.49 9.30 -2.32
CA SER A 107 -1.44 10.41 -2.27
C SER A 107 -0.75 11.78 -2.25
N VAL A 108 0.35 11.93 -1.49
CA VAL A 108 1.14 13.17 -1.44
C VAL A 108 1.78 13.45 -2.80
N SER A 109 2.35 12.43 -3.46
CA SER A 109 2.95 12.58 -4.79
C SER A 109 1.91 12.99 -5.83
N LEU A 110 0.75 12.31 -5.85
CA LEU A 110 -0.36 12.67 -6.73
C LEU A 110 -0.88 14.08 -6.44
N TYR A 111 -1.07 14.46 -5.18
CA TYR A 111 -1.62 15.75 -4.81
C TYR A 111 -0.72 16.91 -5.26
N PHE A 112 0.60 16.77 -5.08
CA PHE A 112 1.58 17.75 -5.55
C PHE A 112 1.57 17.92 -7.08
N LEU A 113 1.39 16.84 -7.84
CA LEU A 113 1.47 16.87 -9.30
C LEU A 113 0.15 17.27 -9.98
N VAL A 114 -0.97 16.79 -9.46
CA VAL A 114 -2.30 17.10 -10.01
C VAL A 114 -2.63 18.58 -9.77
N GLY A 115 -1.97 19.23 -8.80
CA GLY A 115 -2.18 20.65 -8.51
C GLY A 115 -3.59 20.89 -8.01
N LEU A 116 -4.06 20.06 -7.06
CA LEU A 116 -5.41 20.20 -6.50
C LEU A 116 -5.59 21.50 -5.70
N CYS A 117 -4.50 22.22 -5.38
CA CYS A 117 -4.54 23.60 -4.91
C CYS A 117 -3.64 24.48 -5.81
N PRO A 118 -4.21 25.46 -6.55
CA PRO A 118 -3.45 26.63 -6.99
C PRO A 118 -3.07 27.53 -5.81
#